data_AF-A0AAQ3KLX4-F1
#
_entry.id   AF-A0AAQ3KLX4-F1
#
_cell.length_a   1.000
_cell.length_b   1.000
_cell.length_c   1.000
_cell.angle_alpha   90.00
_cell.angle_beta   90.00
_cell.angle_gamma   90.00
#
_symmetry.space_group_name_H-M   'P 1'
#
loop_
_entity.id
_entity.type
_entity.pdbx_description
1 polymer ?
#
loop_
_entity_poly.entity_id
_entity_poly.type
_entity_poly.pdbx_seq_one_letter_code
_entity_poly.pdbx_strand_id
1 'polypeptide(L)'
;MDSASSRAARHRTCAACRFQRRKCKPNCIFAAFFPADKKQIFENAHRLYDVRNMEKMVEHLDPEQRAEAMKTIIYESEVHAADPIGGCRRIIGKLETELQLACAELDHVRRELEASRGRAQAMVGAEMLAPPIGAAEPEARCFLLTPLP
;
A
#
# COMPACT_ATOMS: atom_id res chain seq x y z
N MET A 1 15.96 3.59 37.52
CA MET A 1 15.67 2.35 38.27
C MET A 1 15.86 1.18 37.31
N ASP A 2 17.10 0.93 36.83
CA ASP A 2 17.31 0.13 35.60
C ASP A 2 18.32 -1.02 35.77
N SER A 3 18.51 -1.52 36.99
CA SER A 3 19.55 -2.51 37.30
C SER A 3 19.04 -3.93 37.53
N ALA A 4 17.73 -4.19 37.36
CA ALA A 4 17.13 -5.51 37.56
C ALA A 4 17.02 -6.38 36.29
N SER A 5 17.09 -5.77 35.09
CA SER A 5 16.94 -6.50 33.81
C SER A 5 18.19 -7.28 33.39
N SER A 6 19.38 -6.98 33.96
CA SER A 6 20.64 -7.61 33.53
C SER A 6 20.99 -8.94 34.21
N ARG A 7 20.28 -9.36 35.27
CA ARG A 7 20.63 -10.60 36.01
C ARG A 7 19.84 -11.84 35.58
N ALA A 8 18.76 -11.69 34.80
CA ALA A 8 18.06 -12.78 34.13
C ALA A 8 18.74 -13.20 32.80
N ALA A 9 19.74 -12.42 32.35
CA ALA A 9 20.61 -12.68 31.20
C ALA A 9 21.77 -13.65 31.52
N ARG A 10 21.62 -14.50 32.54
CA ARG A 10 22.53 -15.63 32.75
C ARG A 10 22.28 -16.66 31.65
N HIS A 11 23.04 -16.55 30.56
CA HIS A 11 23.32 -17.65 29.63
C HIS A 11 22.11 -18.33 28.95
N ARG A 12 21.04 -17.59 28.63
CA ARG A 12 19.96 -18.16 27.80
C ARG A 12 20.41 -18.21 26.35
N THR A 13 20.78 -19.41 25.89
CA THR A 13 21.06 -19.71 24.48
C THR A 13 19.86 -19.30 23.62
N CYS A 14 20.10 -18.53 22.55
CA CYS A 14 19.06 -18.15 21.60
C CYS A 14 18.39 -19.39 20.97
N ALA A 15 17.18 -19.23 20.43
CA ALA A 15 16.42 -20.37 19.89
C ALA A 15 17.19 -21.10 18.77
N ALA A 16 17.87 -20.36 17.89
CA ALA A 16 18.67 -20.92 16.81
C ALA A 16 19.87 -21.76 17.30
N CYS A 17 20.64 -21.26 18.26
CA CYS A 17 21.77 -22.00 18.81
C CYS A 17 21.32 -23.21 19.63
N ARG A 18 20.18 -23.10 20.34
CA ARG A 18 19.57 -24.21 21.06
C ARG A 18 19.15 -25.32 20.09
N PHE A 19 18.52 -24.97 18.98
CA PHE A 19 18.14 -25.92 17.92
C PHE A 19 19.35 -26.63 17.34
N GLN A 20 20.41 -25.88 17.02
CA GLN A 20 21.68 -26.43 16.50
C GLN A 20 22.53 -27.17 17.54
N ARG A 21 22.09 -27.23 18.81
CA ARG A 21 22.83 -27.84 19.93
C ARG A 21 24.27 -27.29 20.08
N ARG A 22 24.46 -25.99 19.79
CA ARG A 22 25.76 -25.29 19.90
C ARG A 22 25.72 -24.17 20.94
N LYS A 23 26.88 -23.80 21.50
CA LYS A 23 26.99 -22.66 22.42
C LYS A 23 26.68 -21.34 21.69
N CYS A 24 25.84 -20.49 22.28
CA CYS A 24 25.58 -19.15 21.76
C CYS A 24 26.78 -18.24 22.06
N LYS A 25 27.39 -17.68 21.01
CA LYS A 25 28.50 -16.72 21.13
C LYS A 25 27.95 -15.33 21.49
N PRO A 26 28.73 -14.46 22.15
CA PRO A 26 28.30 -13.08 22.47
C PRO A 26 27.84 -12.28 21.24
N ASN A 27 28.49 -12.49 20.08
CA ASN A 27 28.17 -11.81 18.82
C ASN A 27 27.34 -12.70 17.88
N CYS A 28 26.42 -13.51 18.41
CA CYS A 28 25.57 -14.37 17.60
C CYS A 28 24.55 -13.53 16.81
N ILE A 29 24.61 -13.59 15.48
CA ILE A 29 23.70 -12.85 14.59
C ILE A 29 22.23 -13.15 14.84
N PHE A 30 21.91 -14.37 15.30
CA PHE A 30 20.54 -14.80 15.56
C PHE A 30 20.00 -14.41 16.94
N ALA A 31 20.87 -14.03 17.88
CA ALA A 31 20.45 -13.83 19.27
C ALA A 31 19.47 -12.66 19.44
N ALA A 32 19.64 -11.59 18.65
CA ALA A 32 18.77 -10.42 18.69
C ALA A 32 17.37 -10.71 18.09
N PHE A 33 17.28 -11.61 17.11
CA PHE A 33 16.05 -11.87 16.36
C PHE A 33 15.28 -13.10 16.86
N PHE A 34 15.99 -14.09 17.41
CA PHE A 34 15.42 -15.34 17.90
C PHE A 34 15.75 -15.57 19.39
N PRO A 35 15.24 -14.73 20.30
CA PRO A 35 15.46 -14.90 21.72
C PRO A 35 14.82 -16.21 22.22
N ALA A 36 15.24 -16.67 23.40
CA ALA A 36 14.91 -18.01 23.91
C ALA A 36 13.41 -18.23 24.20
N ASP A 37 12.67 -17.15 24.43
CA ASP A 37 11.21 -17.10 24.64
C ASP A 37 10.43 -17.20 23.33
N LYS A 38 10.99 -16.73 22.21
CA LYS A 38 10.32 -16.71 20.89
C LYS A 38 10.69 -17.92 20.03
N LYS A 39 10.59 -19.13 20.58
CA LYS A 39 10.95 -20.38 19.90
C LYS A 39 10.13 -20.62 18.62
N GLN A 40 8.83 -20.34 18.65
CA GLN A 40 7.94 -20.58 17.51
C GLN A 40 8.32 -19.74 16.29
N ILE A 41 8.73 -18.48 16.49
CA ILE A 41 9.20 -17.61 15.41
C ILE A 41 10.41 -18.22 14.71
N PHE A 42 11.36 -18.76 15.48
CA PHE A 42 12.50 -19.47 14.91
C PHE A 42 12.08 -20.75 14.18
N GLU A 43 11.13 -21.53 14.72
CA GLU A 43 10.64 -22.75 14.07
C GLU A 43 10.00 -22.47 12.70
N ASN A 44 9.22 -21.39 12.60
CA ASN A 44 8.65 -20.92 11.33
C ASN A 44 9.77 -20.55 10.35
N ALA A 45 10.75 -19.74 10.79
CA ALA A 45 11.87 -19.31 9.96
C ALA A 45 12.76 -20.47 9.49
N HIS A 46 13.03 -21.41 10.38
CA HIS A 46 13.76 -22.63 10.04
C HIS A 46 13.00 -23.49 9.03
N ARG A 47 11.68 -23.63 9.17
CA ARG A 47 10.87 -24.43 8.23
C ARG A 47 10.90 -23.86 6.81
N LEU A 48 10.88 -22.53 6.67
CA LEU A 48 10.83 -21.88 5.36
C LEU A 48 12.23 -21.71 4.74
N TYR A 49 13.22 -21.27 5.51
CA TYR A 49 14.53 -20.90 4.98
C TYR A 49 15.64 -21.88 5.32
N ASP A 50 15.53 -22.68 6.38
CA ASP A 50 16.65 -23.38 7.04
C ASP A 50 17.71 -22.40 7.61
N VAL A 51 18.42 -22.84 8.66
CA VAL A 51 19.45 -22.04 9.32
C VAL A 51 20.57 -21.66 8.36
N ARG A 52 21.05 -22.60 7.54
CA ARG A 52 22.21 -22.36 6.68
C ARG A 52 21.91 -21.30 5.61
N ASN A 53 20.71 -21.29 5.04
CA ASN A 53 20.38 -20.28 4.03
C ASN A 53 20.14 -18.92 4.69
N MET A 54 19.50 -18.87 5.86
CA MET A 54 19.42 -17.62 6.64
C MET A 54 20.82 -17.05 6.93
N GLU A 55 21.78 -17.86 7.41
CA GLU A 55 23.16 -17.42 7.64
C GLU A 55 23.78 -16.85 6.35
N LYS A 56 23.70 -17.57 5.23
CA LYS A 56 24.27 -17.14 3.94
C LYS A 56 23.65 -15.85 3.40
N MET A 57 22.33 -15.68 3.53
CA MET A 57 21.61 -14.50 3.04
C MET A 57 22.06 -13.21 3.74
N VAL A 58 22.43 -13.31 5.02
CA VAL A 58 22.70 -12.13 5.86
C VAL A 58 24.18 -11.91 6.19
N GLU A 59 25.05 -12.87 5.86
CA GLU A 59 26.49 -12.83 6.14
C GLU A 59 27.19 -11.62 5.50
N HIS A 60 26.87 -11.34 4.23
CA HIS A 60 27.51 -10.29 3.43
C HIS A 60 26.83 -8.92 3.53
N LEU A 61 25.74 -8.82 4.31
CA LEU A 61 25.00 -7.58 4.47
C LEU A 61 25.61 -6.71 5.57
N ASP A 62 25.59 -5.40 5.35
CA ASP A 62 25.90 -4.42 6.38
C ASP A 62 24.91 -4.52 7.56
N PRO A 63 25.27 -4.02 8.77
CA PRO A 63 24.45 -4.23 9.96
C PRO A 63 22.98 -3.79 9.85
N GLU A 64 22.72 -2.67 9.16
CA GLU A 64 21.36 -2.16 8.94
C GLU A 64 20.56 -3.05 7.99
N GLN A 65 21.15 -3.40 6.84
CA GLN A 65 20.53 -4.30 5.87
C GLN A 65 20.32 -5.70 6.44
N ARG A 66 21.25 -6.19 7.27
CA ARG A 66 21.11 -7.45 8.00
C ARG A 66 19.92 -7.43 8.94
N ALA A 67 19.73 -6.33 9.68
CA ALA A 67 18.59 -6.19 10.56
C ALA A 67 17.27 -6.21 9.78
N GLU A 68 17.23 -5.52 8.64
CA GLU A 68 16.03 -5.50 7.80
C GLU A 68 15.77 -6.86 7.15
N ALA A 69 16.78 -7.52 6.59
CA ALA A 69 16.67 -8.86 6.02
C ALA A 69 16.17 -9.88 7.06
N MET A 70 16.67 -9.81 8.31
CA MET A 70 16.21 -10.70 9.38
C MET A 70 14.75 -10.45 9.78
N LYS A 71 14.28 -9.19 9.79
CA LYS A 71 12.86 -8.88 10.02
C LYS A 71 12.00 -9.42 8.88
N THR A 72 12.43 -9.26 7.63
CA THR A 72 11.73 -9.79 6.46
C THR A 72 11.62 -11.30 6.51
N ILE A 73 12.73 -12.01 6.78
CA ILE A 73 12.73 -13.47 6.96
C ILE A 73 11.71 -13.89 8.03
N ILE A 74 11.68 -13.20 9.17
CA ILE A 74 10.70 -13.48 10.24
C ILE A 74 9.28 -13.29 9.74
N TYR A 75 8.98 -12.13 9.16
CA TYR A 75 7.65 -11.79 8.66
C TYR A 75 7.16 -12.80 7.63
N GLU A 76 7.97 -13.09 6.61
CA GLU A 76 7.64 -14.03 5.54
C GLU A 76 7.38 -15.44 6.08
N SER A 77 8.14 -15.85 7.08
CA SER A 77 8.01 -17.17 7.71
C SER A 77 6.75 -17.27 8.57
N GLU A 78 6.37 -16.22 9.28
CA GLU A 78 5.12 -16.16 10.04
C GLU A 78 3.91 -16.15 9.10
N VAL A 79 3.98 -15.37 8.02
CA VAL A 79 2.93 -15.35 6.97
C VAL A 79 2.80 -16.72 6.31
N HIS A 80 3.91 -17.38 5.96
CA HIS A 80 3.88 -18.73 5.38
C HIS A 80 3.35 -19.78 6.39
N ALA A 81 3.62 -19.62 7.69
CA ALA A 81 3.05 -20.49 8.71
C ALA A 81 1.53 -20.34 8.82
N ALA A 82 0.99 -19.13 8.60
CA ALA A 82 -0.44 -18.85 8.59
C ALA A 82 -1.12 -19.29 7.27
N ASP A 83 -0.46 -19.14 6.13
CA ASP A 83 -0.92 -19.58 4.80
C ASP A 83 0.18 -20.35 4.06
N PRO A 84 0.28 -21.67 4.26
CA PRO A 84 1.35 -22.48 3.65
C PRO A 84 1.28 -22.58 2.12
N ILE A 85 0.12 -22.27 1.52
CA ILE A 85 -0.08 -22.37 0.07
C ILE A 85 0.22 -21.02 -0.59
N GLY A 86 -0.35 -19.94 -0.05
CA GLY A 86 -0.27 -18.61 -0.67
C GLY A 86 0.80 -17.69 -0.07
N GLY A 87 1.11 -17.82 1.22
CA GLY A 87 2.08 -16.99 1.95
C GLY A 87 2.03 -15.50 1.56
N CYS A 88 3.21 -14.90 1.41
CA CYS A 88 3.32 -13.50 0.97
C CYS A 88 2.79 -13.28 -0.45
N ARG A 89 2.80 -14.30 -1.32
CA ARG A 89 2.30 -14.16 -2.70
C ARG A 89 0.80 -13.84 -2.72
N ARG A 90 0.01 -14.40 -1.81
CA ARG A 90 -1.43 -14.07 -1.70
C ARG A 90 -1.63 -12.62 -1.27
N ILE A 91 -0.83 -12.13 -0.31
CA ILE A 91 -0.88 -10.74 0.15
C ILE A 91 -0.55 -9.80 -1.01
N ILE A 92 0.53 -10.06 -1.74
CA ILE A 92 0.93 -9.28 -2.91
C ILE A 92 -0.20 -9.24 -3.95
N GLY A 93 -0.75 -10.40 -4.34
CA GLY A 93 -1.81 -10.47 -5.32
C GLY A 93 -3.10 -9.74 -4.89
N LYS A 94 -3.42 -9.76 -3.60
CA LYS A 94 -4.53 -8.98 -3.05
C LYS A 94 -4.27 -7.48 -3.21
N LEU A 95 -3.09 -7.00 -2.83
CA LEU A 95 -2.71 -5.59 -2.94
C LEU A 95 -2.65 -5.13 -4.41
N GLU A 96 -2.15 -5.96 -5.32
CA GLU A 96 -2.16 -5.69 -6.75
C GLU A 96 -3.58 -5.53 -7.29
N THR A 97 -4.52 -6.37 -6.84
CA THR A 97 -5.93 -6.27 -7.23
C THR A 97 -6.56 -5.00 -6.67
N GLU A 98 -6.33 -4.66 -5.41
CA GLU A 98 -6.82 -3.42 -4.78
C GLU A 98 -6.28 -2.18 -5.50
N LEU A 99 -5.00 -2.18 -5.87
CA LEU A 99 -4.38 -1.10 -6.64
C LEU A 99 -5.03 -0.95 -8.01
N GLN A 100 -5.28 -2.06 -8.72
CA GLN A 100 -5.94 -2.03 -10.03
C GLN A 100 -7.34 -1.43 -9.95
N LEU A 101 -8.13 -1.82 -8.93
CA LEU A 101 -9.47 -1.28 -8.72
C LEU A 101 -9.42 0.22 -8.40
N ALA A 102 -8.53 0.64 -7.51
CA ALA A 102 -8.38 2.05 -7.15
C ALA A 102 -7.94 2.91 -8.35
N CYS A 103 -7.03 2.42 -9.19
CA CYS A 103 -6.63 3.10 -10.42
C CYS A 103 -7.81 3.23 -11.41
N ALA A 104 -8.60 2.16 -11.59
CA ALA A 104 -9.76 2.19 -12.48
C ALA A 104 -10.84 3.18 -12.01
N GLU A 105 -11.09 3.25 -10.70
CA GLU A 105 -12.01 4.22 -10.10
C GLU A 105 -11.52 5.66 -10.28
N LEU A 106 -10.23 5.90 -10.00
CA LEU A 106 -9.60 7.21 -10.21
C LEU A 106 -9.75 7.69 -11.66
N ASP A 107 -9.50 6.80 -12.62
CA ASP A 107 -9.60 7.11 -14.06
C ASP A 107 -11.05 7.30 -14.52
N HIS A 108 -12.00 6.63 -13.87
CA HIS A 108 -13.43 6.88 -14.10
C HIS A 108 -13.81 8.30 -13.64
N VAL A 109 -13.50 8.64 -12.38
CA VAL A 109 -13.83 9.95 -11.80
C VAL A 109 -13.15 11.09 -12.56
N ARG A 110 -11.88 10.92 -12.99
CA ARG A 110 -11.17 11.90 -13.81
C ARG A 110 -11.89 12.20 -15.12
N ARG A 111 -12.34 11.16 -15.83
CA ARG A 111 -13.11 11.31 -17.08
C ARG A 111 -14.44 12.02 -16.85
N GLU A 112 -15.14 11.70 -15.77
CA GLU A 112 -16.41 12.38 -15.43
C GLU A 112 -16.20 13.87 -15.11
N LEU A 113 -15.12 14.19 -14.40
CA LEU A 113 -14.76 15.57 -14.07
C LEU A 113 -14.39 16.37 -15.33
N GLU A 114 -13.60 15.80 -16.23
CA GLU A 114 -13.25 16.41 -17.52
C GLU A 114 -14.50 16.66 -18.37
N ALA A 115 -15.40 15.67 -18.47
CA ALA A 115 -16.65 15.82 -19.21
C ALA A 115 -17.55 16.92 -18.60
N SER A 116 -17.61 17.01 -17.26
CA SER A 116 -18.39 18.05 -16.57
C SER A 116 -17.80 19.44 -16.78
N ARG A 117 -16.47 19.57 -16.76
CA ARG A 117 -15.77 20.82 -17.09
C ARG A 117 -15.99 21.24 -18.54
N GLY A 118 -15.92 20.29 -19.48
CA GLY A 118 -16.22 20.56 -20.89
C GLY A 118 -17.66 21.03 -21.11
N ARG A 119 -18.63 20.39 -20.45
CA ARG A 119 -20.05 20.84 -20.48
C ARG A 119 -20.21 22.25 -19.92
N ALA A 120 -19.60 22.54 -18.77
CA ALA A 120 -19.65 23.88 -18.19
C ALA A 120 -19.05 24.94 -19.12
N GLN A 121 -17.87 24.67 -19.70
CA GLN A 121 -17.22 25.59 -20.65
C GLN A 121 -18.05 25.80 -21.94
N ALA A 122 -18.67 24.75 -22.46
CA ALA A 122 -19.54 24.84 -23.64
C ALA A 122 -20.81 25.65 -23.35
N MET A 123 -21.38 25.56 -22.13
CA MET A 123 -22.52 26.40 -21.74
C MET A 123 -22.14 27.88 -21.67
N VAL A 124 -20.99 28.23 -21.06
CA VAL A 124 -20.50 29.62 -21.03
C VAL A 124 -20.18 30.13 -22.45
N GLY A 125 -19.60 29.29 -23.32
CA GLY A 125 -19.31 29.63 -24.70
C GLY A 125 -20.55 29.81 -25.58
N ALA A 126 -21.62 29.02 -25.35
CA ALA A 126 -22.88 29.15 -26.06
C ALA A 126 -23.64 30.43 -25.68
N GLU A 127 -23.53 30.88 -24.43
CA GLU A 127 -24.12 32.14 -23.95
C GLU A 127 -23.47 33.38 -24.62
N MET A 128 -22.18 33.29 -25.01
CA MET A 128 -21.48 34.34 -25.77
C MET A 128 -21.84 34.41 -27.26
N LEU A 129 -22.39 33.34 -27.84
CA LEU A 129 -22.77 33.27 -29.27
C LEU A 129 -24.29 33.44 -29.49
N ALA A 130 -25.08 33.56 -28.41
CA ALA A 130 -26.50 33.86 -28.52
C ALA A 130 -26.68 35.29 -29.09
N PRO A 131 -27.36 35.47 -30.24
CA PRO A 131 -27.68 36.81 -30.73
C PRO A 131 -28.52 37.55 -29.68
N PRO A 132 -28.32 38.87 -29.49
CA PRO A 132 -29.08 39.61 -28.51
C PRO A 132 -30.59 39.48 -28.79
N ILE A 133 -31.33 39.03 -27.78
CA ILE A 133 -32.80 39.03 -27.75
C ILE A 133 -33.24 40.49 -27.66
N GLY A 134 -33.28 41.20 -28.79
CA GLY A 134 -33.56 42.63 -28.75
C GLY A 134 -33.38 43.35 -30.08
N ALA A 135 -34.20 43.00 -31.07
CA ALA A 135 -34.55 43.92 -32.15
C ALA A 135 -35.94 43.57 -32.70
N ALA A 136 -36.96 43.68 -31.84
CA ALA A 136 -38.31 43.97 -32.31
C ALA A 136 -38.45 45.49 -32.30
N GLU A 137 -38.25 46.13 -33.45
CA GLU A 137 -38.55 47.56 -33.61
C GLU A 137 -40.07 47.80 -33.73
N PRO A 138 -40.54 48.99 -33.33
CA PRO A 138 -41.93 49.23 -32.95
C PRO A 138 -42.80 49.75 -34.10
N GLU A 139 -44.07 49.40 -34.00
CA GLU A 139 -45.28 50.09 -34.46
C GLU A 139 -45.22 51.02 -35.69
N ALA A 140 -45.93 50.60 -36.75
CA ALA A 140 -46.73 51.52 -37.55
C ALA A 140 -48.17 51.01 -37.63
N ARG A 141 -48.93 51.27 -36.56
CA ARG A 141 -50.39 51.37 -36.65
C ARG A 141 -50.70 52.62 -37.47
N CYS A 142 -51.06 52.44 -38.74
CA CYS A 142 -51.88 53.44 -39.42
C CYS A 142 -53.32 52.92 -39.45
N PHE A 143 -54.11 53.46 -38.54
CA PHE A 143 -55.55 53.23 -38.39
C PHE A 143 -56.30 54.03 -39.48
N LEU A 144 -57.55 53.63 -39.74
CA LEU A 144 -58.62 54.29 -40.50
C LEU A 144 -58.75 53.82 -41.97
N LEU A 145 -59.65 52.88 -42.28
CA LEU A 145 -61.10 53.07 -42.52
C LEU A 145 -61.43 54.20 -43.50
N THR A 146 -61.81 53.83 -44.72
CA THR A 146 -62.98 54.41 -45.40
C THR A 146 -63.67 53.37 -46.32
N PRO A 147 -65.00 53.44 -46.51
CA PRO A 147 -65.83 52.41 -47.16
C PRO A 147 -66.16 52.71 -48.64
N LEU A 148 -66.59 51.66 -49.37
CA LEU A 148 -67.54 51.50 -50.52
C LEU A 148 -67.83 52.69 -51.49
N PRO A 149 -68.26 52.46 -52.76
CA PRO A 149 -69.33 51.54 -53.20
C PRO A 149 -68.87 50.36 -54.06
#